data_AF-A0A2I0NDD2-F1
#
_entry.id   AF-A0A2I0NDD2-F1
#
_cell.length_a   1.000
_cell.length_b   1.000
_cell.length_c   1.000
_cell.angle_alpha   90.00
_cell.angle_beta   90.00
_cell.angle_gamma   90.00
#
_symmetry.space_group_name_H-M   'P 1'
#
loop_
_entity.id
_entity.type
_entity.pdbx_description
1 polymer ?
#
loop_
_entity_poly.entity_id
_entity_poly.type
_entity_poly.pdbx_seq_one_letter_code
_entity_poly.pdbx_strand_id
1 'polypeptide(L)'
;NKGSASASEILSGALKDRKRAVIVGEKSFGKGSVQNVFPIPDKGDVIGLKITIAKYYTPGGYVIDKNGIEPDVKVDMPKLSDEEEFHSVKLMESKSIQNFVEKHKKNIPEEAFRALQKNLQKDGINIRDMFVKKLIREEQKMAGDASQVDLEFDTQLLKALEILRKK
;
A
#
# COMPACT_ATOMS: atom_id res chain seq x y z
N ASN A 1 -4.14 4.88 -3.84
CA ASN A 1 -4.28 3.43 -3.57
C ASN A 1 -5.34 3.18 -2.50
N LYS A 2 -5.67 1.91 -2.23
CA LYS A 2 -6.70 1.52 -1.23
C LYS A 2 -6.39 1.91 0.22
N GLY A 3 -5.12 2.20 0.56
CA GLY A 3 -4.72 2.65 1.89
C GLY A 3 -4.94 4.16 2.12
N SER A 4 -5.24 4.92 1.07
CA SER A 4 -5.52 6.36 1.18
C SER A 4 -6.88 6.56 1.85
N ALA A 5 -6.92 7.25 3.00
CA ALA A 5 -8.12 7.40 3.81
C ALA A 5 -8.21 8.79 4.47
N SER A 6 -9.43 9.26 4.76
CA SER A 6 -9.67 10.48 5.55
C SER A 6 -9.05 11.74 4.91
N ALA A 7 -8.12 12.43 5.58
CA ALA A 7 -7.54 13.69 5.09
C ALA A 7 -6.99 13.59 3.65
N SER A 8 -6.36 12.46 3.30
CA SER A 8 -5.84 12.25 1.94
C SER A 8 -6.96 12.18 0.89
N GLU A 9 -8.14 11.69 1.25
CA GLU A 9 -9.32 11.63 0.38
C GLU A 9 -9.96 13.01 0.21
N ILE A 10 -10.00 13.80 1.27
CA ILE A 10 -10.46 15.20 1.22
C ILE A 10 -9.57 16.00 0.27
N LEU A 11 -8.24 15.88 0.42
CA LEU A 11 -7.28 16.54 -0.45
C LEU A 11 -7.43 16.11 -1.90
N SER A 12 -7.44 14.79 -2.15
CA SER A 12 -7.54 14.24 -3.51
C SER A 12 -8.86 14.64 -4.18
N GLY A 13 -9.98 14.54 -3.47
CA GLY A 13 -11.29 14.94 -3.96
C GLY A 13 -11.37 16.44 -4.27
N ALA A 14 -10.83 17.30 -3.40
CA ALA A 14 -10.81 18.74 -3.64
C ALA A 14 -9.97 19.12 -4.87
N LEU A 15 -8.79 18.51 -5.04
CA LEU A 15 -7.95 18.75 -6.20
C LEU A 15 -8.59 18.24 -7.50
N LYS A 16 -9.25 17.07 -7.45
CA LYS A 16 -9.99 16.49 -8.58
C LYS A 16 -11.15 17.36 -9.01
N ASP A 17 -12.03 17.74 -8.08
CA ASP A 17 -13.21 18.57 -8.38
C ASP A 17 -12.86 19.94 -8.96
N ARG A 18 -11.76 20.52 -8.46
CA ARG A 18 -11.27 21.82 -8.94
C ARG A 18 -10.42 21.70 -10.21
N LYS A 19 -10.30 20.51 -10.80
CA LYS A 19 -9.47 20.23 -11.98
C LYS A 19 -8.02 20.70 -11.80
N ARG A 20 -7.48 20.58 -10.59
CA ARG A 20 -6.12 21.01 -10.21
C ARG A 20 -5.11 19.88 -10.19
N ALA A 21 -5.56 18.64 -10.15
CA ALA A 21 -4.71 17.46 -10.27
C ALA A 21 -5.42 16.37 -11.08
N VAL A 22 -4.62 15.44 -11.61
CA VAL A 22 -5.07 14.16 -12.16
C VAL A 22 -4.78 13.11 -11.09
N ILE A 23 -5.80 12.40 -10.63
CA ILE A 23 -5.67 11.36 -9.62
C ILE A 23 -5.28 10.04 -10.30
N VAL A 24 -4.15 9.45 -9.90
CA VAL A 24 -3.62 8.22 -10.48
C VAL A 24 -3.60 7.12 -9.42
N GLY A 25 -4.00 5.90 -9.77
CA GLY A 25 -3.88 4.73 -8.91
C GLY A 25 -5.15 3.90 -8.81
N GLU A 26 -5.45 3.44 -7.60
CA GLU A 26 -6.70 2.74 -7.28
C GLU A 26 -7.61 3.61 -6.42
N LYS A 27 -8.89 3.26 -6.43
CA LYS A 27 -9.92 3.75 -5.51
C LYS A 27 -9.42 3.79 -4.06
N SER A 28 -9.66 4.92 -3.38
CA SER A 28 -9.30 5.09 -1.97
C SER A 28 -10.27 4.39 -1.02
N PHE A 29 -9.98 4.39 0.28
CA PHE A 29 -10.68 3.58 1.28
C PHE A 29 -12.16 3.93 1.48
N GLY A 30 -12.52 5.22 1.48
CA GLY A 30 -13.86 5.71 1.77
C GLY A 30 -14.11 6.07 3.23
N LYS A 31 -13.10 6.56 3.95
CA LYS A 31 -13.28 7.05 5.34
C LYS A 31 -13.64 8.53 5.29
N GLY A 32 -14.91 8.80 5.04
CA GLY A 32 -15.45 10.15 4.90
C GLY A 32 -16.23 10.64 6.10
N SER A 33 -15.94 10.18 7.33
CA SER A 33 -16.71 10.54 8.52
C SER A 33 -15.85 11.08 9.66
N VAL A 34 -16.45 11.93 10.50
CA VAL A 34 -15.85 12.51 11.70
C VAL A 34 -16.43 11.82 12.91
N GLN A 35 -15.56 11.34 13.80
CA GLN A 35 -15.95 10.70 15.04
C GLN A 35 -15.49 11.54 16.22
N ASN A 36 -16.34 11.65 17.24
CA ASN A 36 -16.00 12.28 18.52
C ASN A 36 -16.24 11.28 19.66
N VAL A 37 -15.48 11.42 20.75
CA VAL A 37 -15.60 10.58 21.95
C VAL A 37 -16.32 11.37 23.03
N PHE A 38 -17.45 10.85 23.50
CA PHE A 38 -18.24 11.44 24.57
C PHE A 38 -18.03 10.64 25.86
N PRO A 39 -17.63 11.27 26.97
CA PRO A 39 -17.47 10.58 28.24
C PRO A 39 -18.85 10.21 28.80
N ILE A 40 -18.96 9.00 29.35
CA ILE A 40 -20.10 8.54 30.14
C ILE A 40 -19.60 8.48 31.59
N PRO A 41 -20.16 9.31 32.49
CA PRO A 41 -19.82 9.23 33.90
C PRO A 41 -20.29 7.90 34.48
N ASP A 42 -19.36 7.05 34.90
CA ASP A 42 -19.65 5.88 35.73
C ASP A 42 -18.80 5.93 37.00
N LYS A 43 -19.30 5.32 38.08
CA LYS A 43 -18.76 5.43 39.46
C LYS A 43 -17.42 4.72 39.62
N GLY A 44 -16.34 5.32 39.08
CA GLY A 44 -14.96 4.90 39.29
C GLY A 44 -14.14 4.77 38.00
N ASP A 45 -14.80 4.57 36.86
CA ASP A 45 -14.18 4.43 35.54
C ASP A 45 -14.72 5.46 34.55
N VAL A 46 -13.88 5.95 33.64
CA VAL A 46 -14.31 6.82 32.53
C VAL A 46 -14.57 5.96 31.30
N ILE A 47 -15.83 5.62 31.05
CA ILE A 47 -16.26 4.96 29.81
C ILE A 47 -16.45 6.03 28.72
N GLY A 48 -16.08 5.73 27.47
CA GLY A 48 -16.20 6.66 26.35
C GLY A 48 -17.04 6.10 25.20
N LEU A 49 -18.01 6.88 24.70
CA LEU A 49 -18.82 6.55 23.53
C LEU A 49 -18.28 7.26 22.29
N LYS A 50 -17.85 6.49 21.28
CA LYS A 50 -17.37 7.04 20.01
C LYS A 50 -18.52 7.15 18.99
N ILE A 51 -18.94 8.37 18.68
CA ILE A 51 -20.08 8.63 17.80
C ILE A 51 -19.61 9.32 16.52
N THR A 52 -20.19 8.94 15.39
CA THR A 52 -20.02 9.67 14.13
C THR A 52 -20.92 10.91 14.14
N ILE A 53 -20.32 12.10 14.05
CA ILE A 53 -21.02 13.38 14.16
C ILE A 53 -21.15 14.13 12.83
N ALA A 54 -20.33 13.77 11.83
CA ALA A 54 -20.35 14.43 10.53
C ALA A 54 -19.83 13.53 9.41
N LYS A 55 -20.10 13.94 8.17
CA LYS A 55 -19.56 13.36 6.94
C LYS A 55 -18.87 14.43 6.10
N TYR A 56 -17.80 14.03 5.44
CA TYR A 56 -17.08 14.83 4.46
C TYR A 56 -17.66 14.63 3.07
N TYR A 57 -17.81 15.76 2.39
CA TYR A 57 -18.15 15.87 0.99
C TYR A 57 -17.02 16.59 0.27
N THR A 58 -16.78 16.23 -0.98
CA THR A 58 -15.89 17.01 -1.83
C THR A 58 -16.54 18.35 -2.20
N PRO A 59 -15.79 19.35 -2.70
CA PRO A 59 -16.36 20.64 -3.12
C PRO A 59 -17.48 20.53 -4.16
N GLY A 60 -17.47 19.49 -5.00
CA GLY A 60 -18.51 19.16 -5.97
C GLY A 60 -19.70 18.38 -5.39
N GLY A 61 -19.74 18.17 -4.07
CA GLY A 61 -20.85 17.49 -3.38
C GLY A 61 -20.77 15.96 -3.39
N TYR A 62 -19.64 15.36 -3.77
CA TYR A 62 -19.48 13.91 -3.76
C TYR A 62 -19.28 13.37 -2.33
N VAL A 63 -20.03 12.33 -1.97
CA VAL A 63 -19.95 11.67 -0.65
C VAL A 63 -18.73 10.77 -0.61
N ILE A 64 -17.77 11.05 0.27
CA ILE A 64 -16.56 10.22 0.42
C ILE A 64 -16.82 8.96 1.23
N ASP A 65 -17.68 9.04 2.26
CA ASP A 65 -17.94 7.95 3.20
C ASP A 65 -18.47 6.69 2.50
N LYS A 66 -17.81 5.55 2.72
CA LYS A 66 -18.04 4.23 2.07
C LYS A 66 -17.80 4.18 0.56
N ASN A 67 -17.65 5.32 -0.11
CA ASN A 67 -17.50 5.38 -1.55
C ASN A 67 -16.06 5.61 -1.98
N GLY A 68 -15.23 6.32 -1.21
CA GLY A 68 -13.86 6.68 -1.59
C GLY A 68 -13.78 7.58 -2.83
N ILE A 69 -12.58 8.00 -3.18
CA ILE A 69 -12.27 8.79 -4.37
C ILE A 69 -11.83 7.85 -5.48
N GLU A 70 -12.54 7.88 -6.60
CA GLU A 70 -12.14 7.17 -7.82
C GLU A 70 -10.98 7.91 -8.50
N PRO A 71 -9.97 7.18 -9.01
CA PRO A 71 -8.88 7.78 -9.78
C PRO A 71 -9.37 8.26 -11.15
N ASP A 72 -8.69 9.25 -11.72
CA ASP A 72 -8.87 9.65 -13.13
C ASP A 72 -8.13 8.68 -14.07
N VAL A 73 -6.98 8.19 -13.62
CA VAL A 73 -6.20 7.14 -14.31
C VAL A 73 -6.09 5.94 -13.40
N LYS A 74 -6.84 4.89 -13.73
CA LYS A 74 -6.82 3.64 -12.98
C LYS A 74 -5.53 2.87 -13.24
N VAL A 75 -4.87 2.45 -12.17
CA VAL A 75 -3.67 1.62 -12.18
C VAL A 75 -3.84 0.54 -11.12
N ASP A 76 -4.09 -0.69 -11.56
CA ASP A 76 -4.25 -1.82 -10.65
C ASP A 76 -2.88 -2.32 -10.19
N MET A 77 -2.79 -2.74 -8.93
CA MET A 77 -1.59 -3.42 -8.45
C MET A 77 -1.47 -4.81 -9.10
N PRO A 78 -0.26 -5.22 -9.49
CA PRO A 78 -0.03 -6.55 -10.03
C PRO A 78 -0.40 -7.60 -8.97
N LYS A 79 -1.24 -8.55 -9.38
CA LYS A 79 -1.61 -9.71 -8.56
C LYS A 79 -0.71 -10.89 -8.91
N LEU A 80 -0.45 -11.72 -7.93
CA LEU A 80 0.13 -13.05 -8.14
C LEU A 80 -0.85 -13.87 -8.98
N SER A 81 -0.33 -14.71 -9.88
CA SER A 81 -1.13 -15.80 -10.45
C SER A 81 -1.35 -16.90 -9.40
N ASP A 82 -2.30 -17.80 -9.63
CA ASP A 82 -2.56 -18.93 -8.73
C ASP A 82 -1.30 -19.78 -8.49
N GLU A 83 -0.47 -19.96 -9.53
CA GLU A 83 0.82 -20.65 -9.43
C GLU A 83 1.82 -19.88 -8.55
N GLU A 84 1.94 -18.57 -8.75
CA GLU A 84 2.86 -17.74 -7.96
C GLU A 84 2.39 -17.62 -6.50
N GLU A 85 1.09 -17.65 -6.25
CA GLU A 85 0.52 -17.65 -4.90
C GLU A 85 0.90 -18.94 -4.16
N PHE A 86 0.76 -20.10 -4.80
CA PHE A 86 1.24 -21.37 -4.25
C PHE A 86 2.75 -21.34 -3.94
N HIS A 87 3.55 -20.83 -4.88
CA HIS A 87 4.99 -20.69 -4.68
C HIS A 87 5.35 -19.69 -3.58
N SER A 88 4.55 -18.63 -3.40
CA SER A 88 4.77 -17.62 -2.35
C SER A 88 4.62 -18.21 -0.95
N VAL A 89 3.66 -19.13 -0.75
CA VAL A 89 3.47 -19.85 0.50
C VAL A 89 4.69 -20.74 0.79
N LYS A 90 5.13 -21.53 -0.20
CA LYS A 90 6.34 -22.37 -0.07
C LYS A 90 7.59 -21.54 0.23
N LEU A 91 7.70 -20.36 -0.37
CA LEU A 91 8.78 -19.42 -0.11
C LEU A 91 8.77 -18.90 1.34
N MET A 92 7.61 -18.54 1.88
CA MET A 92 7.46 -18.11 3.27
C MET A 92 7.82 -19.23 4.25
N GLU A 93 7.38 -20.46 3.99
CA GLU A 93 7.71 -21.64 4.82
C GLU A 93 9.21 -21.94 4.85
N SER A 94 9.90 -21.78 3.72
CA SER A 94 11.34 -22.05 3.62
C SER A 94 12.22 -21.11 4.45
N LYS A 95 11.68 -19.99 4.94
CA LYS A 95 12.41 -18.89 5.60
C LYS A 95 13.59 -18.36 4.78
N SER A 96 13.63 -18.62 3.47
CA SER A 96 14.74 -18.21 2.59
C SER A 96 14.88 -16.69 2.55
N ILE A 97 13.77 -15.96 2.53
CA ILE A 97 13.75 -14.49 2.53
C ILE A 97 14.23 -13.94 3.87
N GLN A 98 13.80 -14.52 4.99
CA GLN A 98 14.23 -14.14 6.34
C GLN A 98 15.76 -14.28 6.47
N ASN A 99 16.28 -15.46 6.15
CA ASN A 99 17.72 -15.74 6.20
C ASN A 99 18.52 -14.81 5.27
N PHE A 100 17.97 -14.48 4.10
CA PHE A 100 18.59 -13.56 3.15
C PHE A 100 18.66 -12.12 3.71
N VAL A 101 17.56 -11.65 4.29
CA VAL A 101 17.46 -10.30 4.89
C VAL A 101 18.34 -10.19 6.14
N GLU A 102 18.43 -11.22 6.97
CA GLU A 102 19.35 -11.22 8.11
C GLU A 102 20.82 -11.09 7.68
N LYS A 103 21.19 -11.76 6.59
CA LYS A 103 22.55 -11.75 6.05
C LYS A 103 22.93 -10.43 5.38
N HIS A 104 22.02 -9.85 4.58
CA HIS A 104 22.32 -8.67 3.77
C HIS A 104 21.81 -7.35 4.37
N LYS A 105 20.92 -7.43 5.37
CA LYS A 105 20.29 -6.30 6.05
C LYS A 105 19.79 -5.26 5.06
N LYS A 106 20.50 -4.13 4.95
CA LYS A 106 20.10 -2.96 4.14
C LYS A 106 20.67 -2.94 2.74
N ASN A 107 21.81 -3.58 2.50
CA ASN A 107 22.51 -3.53 1.22
C ASN A 107 22.42 -4.89 0.55
N ILE A 108 21.56 -4.98 -0.46
CA ILE A 108 21.37 -6.19 -1.25
C ILE A 108 22.05 -5.97 -2.60
N PRO A 109 23.26 -6.54 -2.81
CA PRO A 109 23.88 -6.52 -4.13
C PRO A 109 23.00 -7.24 -5.14
N GLU A 110 22.93 -6.73 -6.37
CA GLU A 110 22.16 -7.36 -7.45
C GLU A 110 22.64 -8.81 -7.70
N GLU A 111 23.94 -9.08 -7.55
CA GLU A 111 24.51 -10.42 -7.62
C GLU A 111 23.94 -11.37 -6.55
N ALA A 112 23.78 -10.88 -5.32
CA ALA A 112 23.21 -11.66 -4.22
C ALA A 112 21.73 -11.97 -4.47
N PHE A 113 20.99 -11.01 -5.01
CA PHE A 113 19.60 -11.22 -5.42
C PHE A 113 19.51 -12.26 -6.55
N ARG A 114 20.37 -12.20 -7.57
CA ARG A 114 20.42 -13.21 -8.65
C ARG A 114 20.77 -14.60 -8.12
N ALA A 115 21.66 -14.69 -7.13
CA ALA A 115 21.99 -15.96 -6.48
C ALA A 115 20.77 -16.53 -5.73
N LEU A 116 20.03 -15.69 -4.98
CA LEU A 116 18.78 -16.08 -4.34
C LEU A 116 17.78 -16.61 -5.37
N GLN A 117 17.56 -15.90 -6.48
CA GLN A 117 16.64 -16.34 -7.53
C GLN A 117 17.01 -17.71 -8.12
N LYS A 118 18.29 -17.95 -8.39
CA LYS A 118 18.75 -19.26 -8.88
C LYS A 118 18.47 -20.37 -7.88
N ASN A 119 18.61 -20.10 -6.58
CA ASN A 119 18.28 -21.08 -5.55
C ASN A 119 16.78 -21.35 -5.50
N LEU A 120 15.95 -20.30 -5.54
CA LEU A 120 14.49 -20.45 -5.58
C LEU A 120 14.02 -21.28 -6.78
N GLN A 121 14.60 -21.04 -7.96
CA GLN A 121 14.30 -21.84 -9.15
C GLN A 121 14.69 -23.31 -9.01
N LYS A 122 15.84 -23.61 -8.37
CA LYS A 122 16.25 -25.00 -8.08
C LYS A 122 15.29 -25.68 -7.11
N ASP A 123 14.73 -24.94 -6.17
CA ASP A 123 13.73 -25.43 -5.22
C ASP A 123 12.32 -25.54 -5.83
N GLY A 124 12.20 -25.27 -7.14
CA GLY A 124 10.95 -25.30 -7.89
C GLY A 124 9.99 -24.17 -7.50
N ILE A 125 10.51 -23.03 -7.04
CA ILE A 125 9.74 -21.82 -6.70
C ILE A 125 9.91 -20.83 -7.85
N ASN A 126 8.85 -20.63 -8.64
CA ASN A 126 8.84 -19.69 -9.75
C ASN A 126 7.93 -18.50 -9.43
N ILE A 127 8.53 -17.33 -9.15
CA ILE A 127 7.82 -16.09 -8.80
C ILE A 127 8.53 -14.94 -9.51
N ARG A 128 7.78 -13.99 -10.09
CA ARG A 128 8.34 -12.78 -10.70
C ARG A 128 9.23 -11.99 -9.74
N ASP A 129 10.34 -11.44 -10.26
CA ASP A 129 11.34 -10.64 -9.52
C ASP A 129 10.71 -9.57 -8.61
N MET A 130 9.70 -8.87 -9.13
CA MET A 130 8.98 -7.82 -8.42
C MET A 130 8.40 -8.30 -7.09
N PHE A 131 7.79 -9.48 -7.04
CA PHE A 131 7.20 -10.00 -5.80
C PHE A 131 8.25 -10.48 -4.82
N VAL A 132 9.33 -11.11 -5.31
CA VAL A 132 10.44 -11.51 -4.43
C VAL A 132 11.09 -10.28 -3.80
N LYS A 133 11.36 -9.22 -4.58
CA LYS A 133 11.88 -7.94 -4.06
C LYS A 133 10.90 -7.29 -3.09
N LYS A 134 9.59 -7.36 -3.35
CA LYS A 134 8.56 -6.87 -2.43
C LYS A 134 8.58 -7.62 -1.09
N LEU A 135 8.68 -8.95 -1.09
CA LEU A 135 8.75 -9.76 0.13
C LEU A 135 10.01 -9.44 0.94
N ILE A 136 11.17 -9.34 0.29
CA ILE A 136 12.43 -8.93 0.91
C ILE A 136 12.27 -7.59 1.63
N ARG A 137 11.63 -6.62 0.96
CA ARG A 137 11.40 -5.29 1.52
C ARG A 137 10.43 -5.31 2.71
N GLU A 138 9.36 -6.10 2.63
CA GLU A 138 8.42 -6.25 3.75
C GLU A 138 9.14 -6.83 4.98
N GLU A 139 10.01 -7.82 4.77
CA GLU A 139 10.84 -8.40 5.83
C GLU A 139 11.85 -7.38 6.40
N GLN A 140 12.52 -6.59 5.56
CA GLN A 140 13.40 -5.50 6.01
C GLN A 140 12.66 -4.45 6.87
N LYS A 141 11.41 -4.11 6.49
CA LYS A 141 10.57 -3.20 7.27
C LYS A 141 10.21 -3.79 8.62
N MET A 142 9.85 -5.09 8.67
CA MET A 142 9.59 -5.79 9.94
C MET A 142 10.83 -5.83 10.83
N ALA A 143 12.03 -5.97 10.23
CA ALA A 143 13.31 -5.89 10.92
C ALA A 143 13.72 -4.46 11.34
N GLY A 144 12.85 -3.46 11.17
CA GLY A 144 13.04 -2.08 11.65
C GLY A 144 13.57 -1.08 10.61
N ASP A 145 13.70 -1.45 9.34
CA ASP A 145 14.09 -0.52 8.28
C ASP A 145 12.88 0.14 7.61
N ALA A 146 12.18 0.99 8.35
CA ALA A 146 10.99 1.71 7.87
C ALA A 146 11.29 2.82 6.83
N SER A 147 12.57 3.04 6.48
CA SER A 147 13.02 4.22 5.72
C SER A 147 12.82 4.13 4.21
N GLN A 148 12.61 2.94 3.66
CA GLN A 148 12.62 2.77 2.21
C GLN A 148 11.25 3.09 1.57
N VAL A 149 11.21 4.13 0.74
CA VAL A 149 10.12 4.44 -0.22
C VAL A 149 10.26 3.58 -1.47
N ASP A 150 9.16 3.03 -1.99
CA ASP A 150 9.20 2.16 -3.17
C ASP A 150 9.20 2.99 -4.45
N LEU A 151 10.39 3.18 -5.01
CA LEU A 151 10.54 3.94 -6.26
C LEU A 151 10.63 3.02 -7.48
N GLU A 152 10.97 1.74 -7.29
CA GLU A 152 11.24 0.81 -8.37
C GLU A 152 9.99 0.05 -8.80
N PHE A 153 9.12 -0.33 -7.87
CA PHE A 153 7.97 -1.21 -8.13
C PHE A 153 6.62 -0.56 -7.87
N ASP A 154 6.61 0.70 -7.42
CA ASP A 154 5.37 1.46 -7.30
C ASP A 154 4.82 1.80 -8.69
N THR A 155 3.95 0.93 -9.19
CA THR A 155 3.27 1.07 -10.46
C THR A 155 2.46 2.37 -10.59
N GLN A 156 1.91 2.89 -9.47
CA GLN A 156 1.12 4.12 -9.46
C GLN A 156 2.04 5.33 -9.63
N LEU A 157 3.19 5.34 -8.94
CA LEU A 157 4.23 6.36 -9.09
C LEU A 157 4.83 6.35 -10.50
N LEU A 158 5.23 5.18 -11.00
CA LEU A 158 5.79 5.04 -12.35
C LEU A 158 4.81 5.54 -13.41
N LYS A 159 3.52 5.24 -13.26
CA LYS A 159 2.49 5.75 -14.17
C LYS A 159 2.33 7.27 -14.07
N ALA A 160 2.37 7.82 -12.86
CA ALA A 160 2.30 9.28 -12.67
C ALA A 160 3.48 9.99 -13.34
N LEU A 161 4.70 9.44 -13.22
CA LEU A 161 5.89 9.97 -13.89
C LEU A 161 5.78 9.87 -15.42
N GLU A 162 5.25 8.76 -15.94
CA GLU A 162 4.98 8.62 -17.38
C GLU A 162 4.04 9.71 -17.90
N ILE A 163 2.97 10.02 -17.16
CA ILE A 163 2.01 11.08 -17.54
C ILE A 163 2.67 12.45 -17.52
N LEU A 164 3.50 12.74 -16.51
CA LEU A 164 4.19 14.02 -16.38
C LEU A 164 5.23 14.22 -17.48
N ARG A 165 5.95 13.17 -17.89
CA ARG A 165 6.96 13.24 -18.97
C ARG A 165 6.35 13.42 -20.37
N LYS A 166 5.06 13.12 -20.54
CA LYS A 166 4.34 13.26 -21.81
C LYS A 166 3.71 14.65 -22.01
N LYS A 167 3.74 15.51 -21.00
CA LYS A 167 3.29 16.90 -21.05
C LYS A 167 4.47 17.84 -21.27
#